data_AF-W9DIG4-F1
#
_entry.id   AF-W9DIG4-F1
#
_cell.length_a   1.000
_cell.length_b   1.000
_cell.length_c   1.000
_cell.angle_alpha   90.00
_cell.angle_beta   90.00
_cell.angle_gamma   90.00
#
_symmetry.space_group_name_H-M   'P 1'
#
loop_
_entity.id
_entity.type
_entity.pdbx_description
1 polymer ?
#
loop_
_entity_poly.entity_id
_entity_poly.type
_entity_poly.pdbx_seq_one_letter_code
_entity_poly.pdbx_strand_id
1 'polypeptide(L)'
;MRALCAAVLATGVAAGGITGAGTASAAPGGLTLQGVSNGDCTATIKITNYTNSTYFQPDWWFEQENDPAMVNATSIPAEMSAPWREVSGIPWPIARWVGDSPALTSGLGPGVPSWGNGNPYNRNAQPDGFVTERTIDLKTVTGAPEPSSDGTKTIWFRIKTGPQTADRLPTPQKLVVDGCRSSNGSLDFGSLDLGTLGL
;
A
#
# COMPACT_ATOMS: atom_id res chain seq x y z
N MET A 1 0.62 12.27 -63.14
CA MET A 1 0.50 11.07 -62.30
C MET A 1 -0.18 11.48 -61.00
N ARG A 2 -1.33 10.86 -60.70
CA ARG A 2 -2.08 10.99 -59.45
C ARG A 2 -1.41 10.13 -58.39
N ALA A 3 -1.33 10.61 -57.16
CA ALA A 3 -1.46 9.78 -55.96
C ALA A 3 -1.86 10.68 -54.77
N LEU A 4 -3.11 10.50 -54.33
CA LEU A 4 -3.57 10.83 -52.98
C LEU A 4 -2.87 9.90 -51.98
N CYS A 5 -2.76 10.35 -50.72
CA CYS A 5 -2.99 9.62 -49.47
C CYS A 5 -2.34 10.41 -48.32
N ALA A 6 -2.89 10.61 -47.13
CA ALA A 6 -4.23 10.56 -46.56
C ALA A 6 -4.07 11.30 -45.22
N ALA A 7 -5.05 12.11 -44.84
CA ALA A 7 -5.07 12.74 -43.52
C ALA A 7 -5.27 11.67 -42.43
N VAL A 8 -4.48 11.73 -41.35
CA VAL A 8 -4.85 11.16 -40.06
C VAL A 8 -4.81 12.28 -39.03
N LEU A 9 -6.01 12.82 -38.79
CA LEU A 9 -6.36 13.51 -37.55
C LEU A 9 -6.81 12.45 -36.53
N ALA A 10 -6.66 12.80 -35.25
CA ALA A 10 -6.98 12.04 -34.04
C ALA A 10 -5.86 11.09 -33.58
N THR A 11 -5.45 11.09 -32.31
CA THR A 11 -6.20 11.40 -31.09
C THR A 11 -5.23 11.93 -30.04
N GLY A 12 -5.63 12.97 -29.31
CA GLY A 12 -4.86 13.49 -28.19
C GLY A 12 -4.57 12.39 -27.19
N VAL A 13 -3.28 12.19 -26.89
CA VAL A 13 -2.91 11.59 -25.62
C VAL A 13 -3.28 12.63 -24.58
N ALA A 14 -4.45 12.47 -23.97
CA ALA A 14 -4.70 13.09 -22.68
C ALA A 14 -3.56 12.64 -21.79
N ALA A 15 -2.64 13.56 -21.50
CA ALA A 15 -1.69 13.43 -20.40
C ALA A 15 -2.52 13.53 -19.09
N GLY A 16 -3.27 12.47 -18.82
CA GLY A 16 -3.99 12.26 -17.57
C GLY A 16 -3.02 11.64 -16.57
N GLY A 17 -2.50 12.48 -15.68
CA GLY A 17 -2.03 12.16 -14.33
C GLY A 17 -1.23 10.88 -14.13
N ILE A 18 0.11 10.99 -14.12
CA ILE A 18 0.92 10.09 -13.28
C ILE A 18 0.88 10.68 -11.87
N THR A 19 -0.21 10.49 -11.14
CA THR A 19 -0.25 10.80 -9.71
C THR A 19 0.45 9.68 -8.93
N GLY A 20 1.76 9.82 -8.80
CA GLY A 20 2.66 9.24 -7.78
C GLY A 20 2.41 7.81 -7.29
N ALA A 21 2.87 6.80 -8.03
CA ALA A 21 3.10 5.47 -7.49
C ALA A 21 4.33 5.49 -6.55
N GLY A 22 4.13 5.36 -5.24
CA GLY A 22 5.23 5.21 -4.28
C GLY A 22 5.94 3.87 -4.48
N THR A 23 7.27 3.88 -4.68
CA THR A 23 8.09 2.66 -4.81
C THR A 23 9.30 2.77 -3.89
N ALA A 24 9.53 1.74 -3.08
CA ALA A 24 10.74 1.58 -2.27
C ALA A 24 11.40 0.24 -2.55
N SER A 25 12.73 0.20 -2.51
CA SER A 25 13.51 -1.02 -2.70
C SER A 25 14.65 -1.08 -1.69
N ALA A 26 15.00 -2.30 -1.26
CA ALA A 26 16.21 -2.55 -0.50
C ALA A 26 17.44 -2.55 -1.43
N ALA A 27 18.64 -2.44 -0.84
CA ALA A 27 19.92 -2.69 -1.53
C ALA A 27 19.89 -4.05 -2.28
N PRO A 28 20.70 -4.31 -3.33
CA PRO A 28 20.49 -5.43 -4.26
C PRO A 28 20.11 -6.74 -3.55
N GLY A 29 18.88 -7.20 -3.77
CA GLY A 29 18.21 -8.24 -2.97
C GLY A 29 17.08 -7.70 -2.08
N GLY A 30 16.60 -8.52 -1.14
CA GLY A 30 15.67 -8.06 -0.11
C GLY A 30 14.23 -7.94 -0.59
N LEU A 31 13.66 -6.73 -0.49
CA LEU A 31 12.27 -6.43 -0.86
C LEU A 31 12.19 -5.26 -1.82
N THR A 32 11.11 -5.25 -2.61
CA THR A 32 10.55 -4.04 -3.21
C THR A 32 9.10 -3.91 -2.79
N LEU A 33 8.68 -2.68 -2.48
CA LEU A 33 7.33 -2.34 -2.07
C LEU A 33 6.80 -1.27 -3.03
N GLN A 34 5.62 -1.50 -3.57
CA GLN A 34 4.98 -0.61 -4.54
C GLN A 34 3.52 -0.37 -4.17
N GLY A 35 3.06 0.87 -4.32
CA GLY A 35 1.65 1.23 -4.27
C GLY A 35 1.15 1.68 -5.65
N VAL A 36 -0.04 1.21 -6.02
CA VAL A 36 -0.70 1.53 -7.31
C VAL A 36 -2.11 2.02 -7.03
N SER A 37 -2.48 3.17 -7.59
CA SER A 37 -3.87 3.61 -7.66
C SER A 37 -4.57 2.91 -8.83
N ASN A 38 -5.77 2.38 -8.61
CA ASN A 38 -6.50 1.64 -9.64
C ASN A 38 -7.56 2.51 -10.39
N GLY A 39 -7.75 3.77 -10.00
CA GLY A 39 -8.70 4.67 -10.68
C GLY A 39 -10.15 4.62 -10.17
N ASP A 40 -10.44 3.83 -9.14
CA ASP A 40 -11.78 3.54 -8.63
C ASP A 40 -11.87 3.67 -7.09
N CYS A 41 -11.03 4.51 -6.50
CA CYS A 41 -10.81 4.66 -5.06
C CYS A 41 -10.23 3.41 -4.37
N THR A 42 -9.64 2.50 -5.15
CA THR A 42 -8.90 1.37 -4.60
C THR A 42 -7.40 1.51 -4.82
N ALA A 43 -6.63 0.99 -3.87
CA ALA A 43 -5.17 1.00 -3.88
C ALA A 43 -4.63 -0.42 -3.80
N THR A 44 -3.75 -0.80 -4.72
CA THR A 44 -3.06 -2.09 -4.68
C THR A 44 -1.65 -1.90 -4.11
N ILE A 45 -1.33 -2.59 -3.02
CA ILE A 45 0.01 -2.65 -2.47
C ILE A 45 0.65 -3.98 -2.85
N LYS A 46 1.85 -3.92 -3.43
CA LYS A 46 2.62 -5.07 -3.93
C LYS A 46 3.93 -5.19 -3.16
N ILE A 47 4.26 -6.41 -2.77
CA ILE A 47 5.58 -6.79 -2.24
C ILE A 47 6.22 -7.70 -3.26
N THR A 48 7.36 -7.28 -3.82
CA THR A 48 8.27 -8.19 -4.52
C THR A 48 9.31 -8.65 -3.52
N ASN A 49 9.26 -9.91 -3.13
CA ASN A 49 10.21 -10.51 -2.20
C ASN A 49 11.33 -11.17 -2.99
N TYR A 50 12.59 -10.91 -2.67
CA TYR A 50 13.75 -11.64 -3.20
C TYR A 50 14.36 -12.59 -2.16
N THR A 51 13.83 -12.54 -0.93
CA THR A 51 14.30 -13.32 0.21
C THR A 51 13.60 -14.69 0.30
N ASN A 52 14.04 -15.53 1.23
CA ASN A 52 13.30 -16.74 1.61
C ASN A 52 12.41 -16.56 2.86
N SER A 53 12.06 -15.34 3.26
CA SER A 53 11.17 -15.10 4.40
C SER A 53 9.76 -14.71 3.97
N THR A 54 8.75 -15.17 4.70
CA THR A 54 7.35 -14.75 4.56
C THR A 54 6.90 -13.73 5.61
N TYR A 55 7.80 -13.27 6.48
CA TYR A 55 7.45 -12.47 7.67
C TYR A 55 7.55 -10.96 7.46
N PHE A 56 7.71 -10.49 6.22
CA PHE A 56 7.64 -9.06 5.93
C PHE A 56 6.19 -8.65 5.67
N GLN A 57 5.68 -7.74 6.48
CA GLN A 57 4.28 -7.35 6.48
C GLN A 57 4.14 -5.83 6.42
N PRO A 58 3.49 -5.28 5.38
CA PRO A 58 3.32 -3.84 5.25
C PRO A 58 2.17 -3.33 6.11
N ASP A 59 2.40 -2.18 6.72
CA ASP A 59 1.38 -1.37 7.37
C ASP A 59 1.08 -0.09 6.57
N TRP A 60 -0.13 0.46 6.72
CA TRP A 60 -0.60 1.64 6.00
C TRP A 60 -1.57 2.50 6.82
N TRP A 61 -1.70 3.79 6.43
CA TRP A 61 -2.57 4.79 7.06
C TRP A 61 -2.97 5.90 6.07
N PHE A 62 -4.01 6.68 6.39
CA PHE A 62 -4.38 7.87 5.64
C PHE A 62 -3.48 9.07 5.95
N GLU A 63 -3.36 10.02 5.04
CA GLU A 63 -2.54 11.24 5.22
C GLU A 63 -2.87 12.00 6.52
N GLN A 64 -4.14 12.10 6.89
CA GLN A 64 -4.59 12.81 8.10
C GLN A 64 -4.14 12.11 9.40
N GLU A 65 -3.79 10.84 9.31
CA GLU A 65 -3.33 10.00 10.42
C GLU A 65 -1.79 9.93 10.50
N ASN A 66 -1.10 10.63 9.58
CA ASN A 66 0.35 10.61 9.44
C ASN A 66 1.03 11.41 10.57
N ASP A 67 1.08 10.82 11.76
CA ASP A 67 1.76 11.37 12.92
C ASP A 67 3.26 10.98 12.93
N PRO A 68 4.19 11.96 12.82
CA PRO A 68 5.62 11.69 12.88
C PRO A 68 6.09 10.97 14.15
N ALA A 69 5.40 11.15 15.28
CA ALA A 69 5.73 10.47 16.53
C ALA A 69 5.46 8.96 16.41
N MET A 70 4.33 8.58 15.82
CA MET A 70 3.97 7.17 15.59
C MET A 70 4.82 6.53 14.50
N VAL A 71 5.06 7.26 13.41
CA VAL A 71 5.87 6.78 12.28
C VAL A 71 7.29 6.47 12.74
N ASN A 72 7.93 7.37 13.48
CA ASN A 72 9.35 7.24 13.85
C ASN A 72 9.60 6.53 15.18
N ALA A 73 8.54 6.21 15.95
CA ALA A 73 8.66 5.53 17.24
C ALA A 73 9.48 4.23 17.17
N THR A 74 10.37 4.05 18.14
CA THR A 74 11.16 2.82 18.33
C THR A 74 10.68 1.99 19.53
N SER A 75 9.71 2.52 20.28
CA SER A 75 9.02 1.90 21.42
C SER A 75 7.52 2.19 21.32
N ILE A 76 6.67 1.42 22.01
CA ILE A 76 5.23 1.69 22.10
C ILE A 76 4.99 2.96 22.96
N PRO A 77 4.38 4.03 22.41
CA PRO A 77 3.97 5.19 23.17
C PRO A 77 2.82 4.87 24.14
N ALA A 78 2.72 5.63 25.24
CA ALA A 78 1.65 5.44 26.24
C ALA A 78 0.26 5.75 25.68
N GLU A 79 0.18 6.71 24.76
CA GLU A 79 -1.05 7.11 24.08
C GLU A 79 -0.88 6.92 22.58
N MET A 80 -1.86 6.27 21.96
CA MET A 80 -1.93 6.08 20.52
C MET A 80 -3.38 6.31 20.08
N SER A 81 -3.60 7.30 19.22
CA SER A 81 -4.89 7.46 18.56
C SER A 81 -5.01 6.41 17.44
N ALA A 82 -6.24 5.95 17.19
CA ALA A 82 -6.52 5.16 16.01
C ALA A 82 -5.96 5.87 14.75
N PRO A 83 -5.39 5.12 13.78
CA PRO A 83 -5.39 3.66 13.66
C PRO A 83 -4.25 2.95 14.40
N TRP A 84 -3.34 3.70 15.02
CA TRP A 84 -2.13 3.16 15.60
C TRP A 84 -2.45 2.24 16.77
N ARG A 85 -1.86 1.06 16.76
CA ARG A 85 -2.07 0.03 17.78
C ARG A 85 -0.78 -0.69 18.12
N GLU A 86 -0.78 -1.27 19.30
CA GLU A 86 0.18 -2.30 19.67
C GLU A 86 -0.14 -3.60 18.92
N VAL A 87 0.90 -4.29 18.47
CA VAL A 87 0.80 -5.65 17.94
C VAL A 87 1.80 -6.51 18.69
N SER A 88 1.34 -7.65 19.21
CA SER A 88 2.16 -8.58 19.98
C SER A 88 3.46 -8.93 19.23
N GLY A 89 4.59 -8.82 19.93
CA GLY A 89 5.92 -9.09 19.39
C GLY A 89 6.52 -7.96 18.53
N ILE A 90 5.82 -6.85 18.33
CA ILE A 90 6.32 -5.68 17.61
C ILE A 90 6.50 -4.52 18.61
N PRO A 91 7.73 -4.01 18.81
CA PRO A 91 7.99 -3.02 19.85
C PRO A 91 7.68 -1.58 19.42
N TRP A 92 7.00 -1.35 18.31
CA TRP A 92 6.62 -0.02 17.81
C TRP A 92 5.18 -0.01 17.28
N PRO A 93 4.55 1.17 17.15
CA PRO A 93 3.19 1.28 16.66
C PRO A 93 3.04 0.76 15.22
N ILE A 94 1.92 0.08 14.98
CA ILE A 94 1.47 -0.34 13.66
C ILE A 94 0.12 0.33 13.38
N ALA A 95 -0.04 0.90 12.19
CA ALA A 95 -1.29 1.54 11.79
C ALA A 95 -2.35 0.52 11.36
N ARG A 96 -2.51 0.20 10.08
CA ARG A 96 -3.38 -0.88 9.59
C ARG A 96 -2.57 -1.91 8.83
N TRP A 97 -2.92 -3.17 8.94
CA TRP A 97 -2.34 -4.15 8.02
C TRP A 97 -2.94 -3.97 6.62
N VAL A 98 -2.14 -4.20 5.58
CA VAL A 98 -2.66 -4.20 4.20
C VAL A 98 -3.47 -5.48 4.00
N GLY A 99 -4.76 -5.33 3.67
CA GLY A 99 -5.69 -6.43 3.45
C GLY A 99 -6.32 -6.99 4.73
N ASP A 100 -7.58 -7.41 4.63
CA ASP A 100 -8.30 -8.10 5.70
C ASP A 100 -7.80 -9.54 5.86
N SER A 101 -8.07 -10.14 7.03
CA SER A 101 -7.56 -11.47 7.42
C SER A 101 -7.72 -12.53 6.31
N PRO A 102 -6.64 -13.11 5.76
CA PRO A 102 -5.24 -12.86 6.13
C PRO A 102 -4.66 -11.60 5.45
N ALA A 103 -4.04 -10.75 6.28
CA ALA A 103 -3.28 -9.61 5.82
C ALA A 103 -2.15 -10.02 4.84
N LEU A 104 -1.78 -9.09 3.96
CA LEU A 104 -0.70 -9.25 3.01
C LEU A 104 0.62 -9.52 3.73
N THR A 105 1.30 -10.57 3.33
CA THR A 105 2.69 -10.84 3.72
C THR A 105 3.54 -11.11 2.47
N SER A 106 4.86 -10.98 2.60
CA SER A 106 5.80 -11.41 1.56
C SER A 106 5.59 -12.90 1.25
N GLY A 107 5.53 -13.27 -0.03
CA GLY A 107 5.39 -14.67 -0.46
C GLY A 107 6.70 -15.30 -0.94
N LEU A 108 6.64 -16.60 -1.18
CA LEU A 108 7.74 -17.39 -1.74
C LEU A 108 7.32 -18.03 -3.06
N GLY A 109 8.26 -18.05 -4.01
CA GLY A 109 8.10 -18.82 -5.24
C GLY A 109 8.04 -20.32 -4.98
N PRO A 110 7.46 -21.11 -5.92
CA PRO A 110 7.46 -22.56 -5.83
C PRO A 110 8.88 -23.12 -5.63
N GLY A 111 9.03 -24.02 -4.66
CA GLY A 111 10.31 -24.70 -4.38
C GLY A 111 11.32 -23.89 -3.57
N VAL A 112 11.06 -22.63 -3.21
CA VAL A 112 11.94 -21.82 -2.37
C VAL A 112 11.79 -22.25 -0.90
N PRO A 113 12.84 -22.77 -0.24
CA PRO A 113 12.74 -23.19 1.15
C PRO A 113 12.59 -21.99 2.09
N SER A 114 11.50 -21.94 2.85
CA SER A 114 11.25 -20.86 3.82
C SER A 114 12.35 -20.80 4.88
N TRP A 115 12.76 -19.59 5.23
CA TRP A 115 13.61 -19.29 6.38
C TRP A 115 12.99 -19.84 7.67
N GLY A 116 13.84 -20.38 8.55
CA GLY A 116 13.44 -21.14 9.73
C GLY A 116 13.59 -22.64 9.52
N ASN A 117 13.34 -23.44 10.56
CA ASN A 117 13.41 -24.91 10.52
C ASN A 117 14.70 -25.47 9.85
N GLY A 118 15.85 -24.89 10.16
CA GLY A 118 17.16 -25.30 9.63
C GLY A 118 17.56 -24.62 8.32
N ASN A 119 16.67 -23.86 7.67
CA ASN A 119 17.02 -23.07 6.49
C ASN A 119 17.55 -21.70 6.90
N PRO A 120 18.80 -21.34 6.55
CA PRO A 120 19.36 -20.03 6.86
C PRO A 120 18.62 -18.93 6.08
N TYR A 121 18.67 -17.71 6.61
CA TYR A 121 18.12 -16.56 5.92
C TYR A 121 18.94 -16.26 4.66
N ASN A 122 18.28 -16.10 3.52
CA ASN A 122 18.89 -15.73 2.26
C ASN A 122 18.08 -14.60 1.62
N ARG A 123 18.71 -13.43 1.45
CA ARG A 123 18.07 -12.24 0.87
C ARG A 123 17.94 -12.26 -0.66
N ASN A 124 18.55 -13.25 -1.31
CA ASN A 124 18.57 -13.46 -2.76
C ASN A 124 18.12 -14.89 -3.12
N ALA A 125 17.18 -15.44 -2.37
CA ALA A 125 16.70 -16.81 -2.55
C ALA A 125 15.85 -17.00 -3.81
N GLN A 126 15.26 -15.91 -4.33
CA GLN A 126 14.44 -15.92 -5.53
C GLN A 126 14.82 -14.73 -6.42
N PRO A 127 15.71 -14.93 -7.42
CA PRO A 127 16.36 -13.84 -8.16
C PRO A 127 15.39 -12.99 -8.99
N ASP A 128 14.32 -13.59 -9.51
CA ASP A 128 13.27 -12.88 -10.25
C ASP A 128 12.25 -12.19 -9.33
N GLY A 129 12.34 -12.46 -8.03
CA GLY A 129 11.37 -12.04 -7.03
C GLY A 129 10.07 -12.86 -7.08
N PHE A 130 9.34 -12.87 -5.95
CA PHE A 130 7.96 -13.36 -5.89
C PHE A 130 7.06 -12.22 -5.45
N VAL A 131 6.01 -11.97 -6.23
CA VAL A 131 5.08 -10.87 -5.98
C VAL A 131 3.87 -11.36 -5.21
N THR A 132 3.59 -10.71 -4.09
CA THR A 132 2.29 -10.79 -3.40
C THR A 132 1.65 -9.42 -3.36
N GLU A 133 0.32 -9.38 -3.53
CA GLU A 133 -0.42 -8.13 -3.54
C GLU A 133 -1.80 -8.25 -2.90
N ARG A 134 -2.29 -7.11 -2.41
CA ARG A 134 -3.64 -6.93 -1.90
C ARG A 134 -4.14 -5.55 -2.31
N THR A 135 -5.43 -5.50 -2.61
CA THR A 135 -6.15 -4.27 -2.90
C THR A 135 -6.94 -3.82 -1.69
N ILE A 136 -6.89 -2.52 -1.39
CA ILE A 136 -7.63 -1.87 -0.34
C ILE A 136 -8.71 -1.02 -1.01
N ASP A 137 -9.96 -1.18 -0.59
CA ASP A 137 -11.04 -0.28 -0.96
C ASP A 137 -11.12 0.87 0.06
N LEU A 138 -10.70 2.07 -0.35
CA LEU A 138 -10.63 3.23 0.55
C LEU A 138 -12.00 3.89 0.82
N LYS A 139 -13.07 3.41 0.18
CA LYS A 139 -14.44 3.87 0.45
C LYS A 139 -15.01 3.21 1.70
N THR A 140 -14.61 1.97 1.96
CA THR A 140 -15.22 1.13 3.00
C THR A 140 -14.39 1.02 4.28
N VAL A 141 -13.15 1.52 4.27
CA VAL A 141 -12.30 1.51 5.46
C VAL A 141 -12.88 2.41 6.56
N THR A 142 -13.04 1.85 7.76
CA THR A 142 -13.48 2.59 8.95
C THR A 142 -12.53 3.75 9.27
N GLY A 143 -13.10 4.93 9.50
CA GLY A 143 -12.34 6.16 9.75
C GLY A 143 -11.71 6.76 8.49
N ALA A 144 -12.12 6.30 7.29
CA ALA A 144 -11.65 6.92 6.06
C ALA A 144 -12.06 8.40 6.00
N PRO A 145 -11.12 9.31 5.68
CA PRO A 145 -11.42 10.72 5.53
C PRO A 145 -12.28 10.97 4.30
N GLU A 146 -12.84 12.16 4.23
CA GLU A 146 -13.43 12.63 2.98
C GLU A 146 -12.42 12.69 1.84
N PRO A 147 -12.83 12.35 0.60
CA PRO A 147 -11.99 12.63 -0.55
C PRO A 147 -11.74 14.14 -0.67
N SER A 148 -10.58 14.48 -1.24
CA SER A 148 -10.24 15.86 -1.59
C SER A 148 -11.24 16.45 -2.59
N SER A 149 -11.16 17.76 -2.83
CA SER A 149 -11.92 18.41 -3.89
C SER A 149 -11.72 17.76 -5.25
N ASP A 150 -10.55 17.17 -5.51
CA ASP A 150 -10.21 16.50 -6.77
C ASP A 150 -10.70 15.05 -6.83
N GLY A 151 -11.37 14.57 -5.78
CA GLY A 151 -11.84 13.18 -5.73
C GLY A 151 -10.74 12.18 -5.42
N THR A 152 -9.75 12.58 -4.63
CA THR A 152 -8.62 11.72 -4.26
C THR A 152 -8.55 11.47 -2.76
N LYS A 153 -8.03 10.30 -2.36
CA LYS A 153 -7.59 10.02 -0.99
C LYS A 153 -6.08 9.77 -1.01
N THR A 154 -5.37 10.14 0.04
CA THR A 154 -3.92 9.92 0.12
C THR A 154 -3.62 8.94 1.24
N ILE A 155 -2.79 7.95 0.96
CA ILE A 155 -2.33 6.96 1.93
C ILE A 155 -0.80 6.93 1.99
N TRP A 156 -0.31 6.45 3.12
CA TRP A 156 1.08 6.11 3.35
C TRP A 156 1.20 4.62 3.67
N PHE A 157 2.29 4.00 3.26
CA PHE A 157 2.55 2.59 3.51
C PHE A 157 4.06 2.31 3.62
N ARG A 158 4.43 1.28 4.36
CA ARG A 158 5.83 0.88 4.56
C ARG A 158 5.95 -0.59 4.92
N ILE A 159 7.17 -1.09 5.06
CA ILE A 159 7.47 -2.36 5.74
C ILE A 159 8.45 -2.08 6.87
N LYS A 160 7.96 -1.96 8.10
CA LYS A 160 8.83 -1.84 9.30
C LYS A 160 9.01 -3.17 10.04
N THR A 161 8.29 -4.21 9.64
CA THR A 161 8.35 -5.56 10.24
C THR A 161 9.17 -6.52 9.39
N GLY A 162 9.56 -7.64 9.99
CA GLY A 162 10.30 -8.72 9.33
C GLY A 162 11.64 -9.04 9.99
N PRO A 163 12.26 -10.15 9.59
CA PRO A 163 13.34 -10.76 10.37
C PRO A 163 14.67 -10.02 10.28
N GLN A 164 14.99 -9.44 9.12
CA GLN A 164 16.24 -8.72 8.91
C GLN A 164 15.97 -7.23 8.74
N THR A 165 16.55 -6.44 9.63
CA THR A 165 16.40 -4.97 9.61
C THR A 165 16.85 -4.36 8.28
N ALA A 166 17.89 -4.93 7.66
CA ALA A 166 18.45 -4.43 6.40
C ALA A 166 17.52 -4.58 5.18
N ASP A 167 16.55 -5.51 5.23
CA ASP A 167 15.62 -5.77 4.13
C ASP A 167 14.21 -5.21 4.41
N ARG A 168 14.03 -4.54 5.57
CA ARG A 168 12.85 -3.72 5.84
C ARG A 168 12.87 -2.45 4.98
N LEU A 169 11.70 -1.86 4.79
CA LEU A 169 11.51 -0.59 4.09
C LEU A 169 10.77 0.37 5.04
N PRO A 170 11.44 0.88 6.10
CA PRO A 170 10.77 1.60 7.19
C PRO A 170 10.34 3.02 6.80
N THR A 171 10.94 3.59 5.75
CA THR A 171 10.59 4.91 5.22
C THR A 171 9.24 4.85 4.51
N PRO A 172 8.21 5.57 5.00
CA PRO A 172 6.90 5.56 4.38
C PRO A 172 6.91 6.04 2.92
N GLN A 173 6.13 5.35 2.09
CA GLN A 173 5.84 5.72 0.72
C GLN A 173 4.46 6.38 0.65
N LYS A 174 4.36 7.47 -0.10
CA LYS A 174 3.09 8.18 -0.33
C LYS A 174 2.43 7.64 -1.60
N LEU A 175 1.11 7.45 -1.55
CA LEU A 175 0.28 7.17 -2.72
C LEU A 175 -0.94 8.08 -2.71
N VAL A 176 -1.17 8.77 -3.82
CA VAL A 176 -2.41 9.51 -4.08
C VAL A 176 -3.32 8.59 -4.89
N VAL A 177 -4.49 8.30 -4.35
CA VAL A 177 -5.49 7.37 -4.90
C VAL A 177 -6.63 8.18 -5.47
N ASP A 178 -6.91 7.98 -6.76
CA ASP A 178 -7.93 8.67 -7.53
C ASP A 178 -9.24 7.85 -7.65
N GLY A 179 -10.26 8.43 -8.27
CA GLY A 179 -11.55 7.76 -8.48
C GLY A 179 -12.47 7.71 -7.26
N CYS A 180 -12.26 8.56 -6.25
CA CYS A 180 -13.07 8.60 -5.02
C CYS A 180 -14.32 9.51 -5.10
N ARG A 181 -14.73 9.93 -6.30
CA ARG A 181 -16.03 10.57 -6.53
C ARG A 181 -17.08 9.51 -6.92
N SER A 182 -18.33 9.82 -6.64
CA SER A 182 -19.48 9.01 -7.09
C SER A 182 -19.69 9.22 -8.59
N SER A 183 -20.40 8.29 -9.22
CA SER A 183 -20.77 8.34 -10.64
C SER A 183 -21.59 9.59 -11.03
N ASN A 184 -22.20 10.28 -10.07
CA ASN A 184 -22.97 11.51 -10.28
C ASN A 184 -22.15 12.79 -10.03
N GLY A 185 -20.84 12.67 -9.79
CA GLY A 185 -19.95 13.80 -9.51
C GLY A 185 -20.02 14.33 -8.07
N SER A 186 -20.85 13.74 -7.20
CA SER A 186 -20.78 13.96 -5.75
C SER A 186 -19.59 13.22 -5.17
N LEU A 187 -19.14 13.55 -3.96
CA LEU A 187 -18.18 12.70 -3.25
C LEU A 187 -18.82 11.34 -2.96
N ASP A 188 -18.07 10.23 -3.11
CA ASP A 188 -18.52 8.87 -2.77
C ASP A 188 -17.98 8.51 -1.39
N PHE A 189 -18.87 8.61 -0.40
CA PHE A 189 -18.54 8.51 1.02
C PHE A 189 -18.39 7.05 1.48
N GLY A 190 -18.60 6.06 0.60
CA GLY A 190 -18.95 4.72 1.06
C GLY A 190 -20.28 4.75 1.82
N SER A 191 -20.89 3.59 2.08
CA SER A 191 -22.12 3.54 2.86
C SER A 191 -21.84 4.02 4.30
N LEU A 192 -22.07 5.30 4.57
CA LEU A 192 -22.34 5.76 5.94
C LEU A 192 -23.60 5.03 6.37
N ASP A 193 -23.44 3.99 7.18
CA ASP A 193 -24.54 3.47 7.97
C ASP A 193 -24.90 4.56 8.99
N LEU A 194 -25.73 5.51 8.54
CA LEU A 194 -26.45 6.49 9.35
C LEU A 194 -27.61 5.80 10.10
N GLY A 195 -27.39 4.55 10.53
CA GLY A 195 -28.27 3.83 11.42
C GLY A 195 -28.16 4.40 12.84
N THR A 196 -29.22 5.06 13.28
CA THR A 196 -29.47 5.50 14.66
C THR A 196 -28.83 6.84 15.08
N LEU A 197 -29.36 7.93 14.53
CA LEU A 197 -29.77 9.07 15.36
C LEU A 197 -31.30 9.10 15.39
N GLY A 198 -31.86 8.17 16.17
CA GLY A 198 -33.26 8.24 16.57
C GLY A 198 -33.43 9.29 17.66
N LEU A 199 -34.36 10.21 17.41
CA LEU A 199 -35.00 11.11 18.38
C LEU A 199 -35.51 10.38 19.62
#